data_AF-A0AAD3MG95-F1
#
_entry.id   AF-A0AAD3MG95-F1
#
_cell.length_a   1.000
_cell.length_b   1.000
_cell.length_c   1.000
_cell.angle_alpha   90.00
_cell.angle_beta   90.00
_cell.angle_gamma   90.00
#
_symmetry.space_group_name_H-M   'P 1'
#
loop_
_entity.id
_entity.type
_entity.pdbx_description
1 polymer ?
#
loop_
_entity_poly.entity_id
_entity_poly.type
_entity_poly.pdbx_seq_one_letter_code
_entity_poly.pdbx_strand_id
1 'polypeptide(L)'
;MSQVVSQRFPQNSIGAVGSAMFLRFVNPAIVSPYEAGILDKKPLPRIERGLKLMSKILQSIANHVLFTKEEHMRPFNDFVKSNFDSARRFFLDIASDSPPSDSVNHSLSFISDGNVLALHRLLWNNQERIGQYLSSNRDHKAVGRRPFDKMATLLAYLGPPEHKPVADTHWSSLNLTSSKFEEFMTRHQVHEKEEFKALKTLNIFYQAGTSKTGNPVFYYVARR
;
A
#
# COMPACT_ATOMS: atom_id res chain seq x y z
N MET A 1 13.24 10.31 -5.09
CA MET A 1 12.40 10.86 -6.20
C MET A 1 12.91 12.20 -6.72
N SER A 2 13.27 13.16 -5.85
CA SER A 2 13.77 14.48 -6.27
C SER A 2 14.95 14.43 -7.26
N GLN A 3 16.00 13.64 -6.97
CA GLN A 3 17.17 13.51 -7.86
C GLN A 3 16.85 13.02 -9.29
N VAL A 4 15.94 12.06 -9.44
CA VAL A 4 15.54 11.49 -10.74
C VAL A 4 14.69 12.49 -11.55
N VAL A 5 13.86 13.30 -10.88
CA VAL A 5 13.06 14.33 -11.53
C VAL A 5 13.92 15.55 -11.89
N SER A 6 14.87 15.93 -11.05
CA SER A 6 15.82 17.03 -11.31
C SER A 6 16.72 16.77 -12.51
N GLN A 7 17.07 15.51 -12.80
CA GLN A 7 17.80 15.14 -14.03
C GLN A 7 16.99 15.39 -15.31
N ARG A 8 15.65 15.43 -15.23
CA ARG A 8 14.77 15.61 -16.39
C ARG A 8 14.10 16.99 -16.46
N PHE A 9 13.91 17.66 -15.33
CA PHE A 9 13.28 18.98 -15.20
C PHE A 9 13.94 19.83 -14.08
N PRO A 10 15.12 20.43 -14.33
CA PRO A 10 15.92 21.08 -13.29
C PRO A 10 15.31 22.34 -12.67
N GLN A 11 14.39 23.02 -13.35
CA GLN A 11 13.82 24.31 -12.89
C GLN A 11 12.50 24.18 -12.10
N ASN A 12 11.87 23.00 -12.05
CA ASN A 12 10.56 22.82 -11.39
C ASN A 12 10.37 21.45 -10.70
N SER A 13 11.46 20.69 -10.49
CA SER A 13 11.39 19.35 -9.91
C SER A 13 10.77 19.32 -8.50
N ILE A 14 11.07 20.32 -7.67
CA ILE A 14 10.55 20.41 -6.29
C ILE A 14 9.02 20.57 -6.26
N GLY A 15 8.45 21.42 -7.12
CA GLY A 15 7.00 21.61 -7.20
C GLY A 15 6.27 20.32 -7.60
N ALA A 16 6.87 19.55 -8.52
CA ALA A 16 6.30 18.26 -8.95
C ALA A 16 6.35 17.20 -7.83
N VAL A 17 7.43 17.17 -7.04
CA VAL A 17 7.55 16.26 -5.89
C VAL A 17 6.54 16.62 -4.80
N GLY A 18 6.44 17.90 -4.44
CA GLY A 18 5.48 18.39 -3.43
C GLY A 18 4.03 18.17 -3.83
N SER A 19 3.68 18.47 -5.09
CA SER A 19 2.37 18.19 -5.67
C SER A 19 2.00 16.71 -5.62
N ALA A 20 2.93 15.82 -6.01
CA ALA A 20 2.71 14.38 -5.99
C ALA A 20 2.56 13.83 -4.55
N MET A 21 3.33 14.34 -3.59
CA MET A 21 3.22 14.00 -2.18
C MET A 21 1.82 14.35 -1.65
N PHE A 22 1.35 15.58 -1.89
CA PHE A 22 0.03 16.00 -1.45
C PHE A 22 -1.08 15.20 -2.13
N LEU A 23 -0.97 14.93 -3.43
CA LEU A 23 -1.99 14.22 -4.19
C LEU A 23 -2.12 12.75 -3.80
N ARG A 24 -0.99 12.08 -3.52
CA ARG A 24 -0.96 10.61 -3.34
C ARG A 24 -0.89 10.16 -1.90
N PHE A 25 -0.44 11.01 -0.99
CA PHE A 25 -0.28 10.63 0.42
C PHE A 25 -1.15 11.49 1.34
N VAL A 26 -0.98 12.81 1.32
CA VAL A 26 -1.65 13.69 2.29
C VAL A 26 -3.15 13.78 2.03
N ASN A 27 -3.57 14.09 0.80
CA ASN A 27 -4.99 14.31 0.48
C ASN A 27 -5.85 13.04 0.61
N PRO A 28 -5.40 11.84 0.22
CA PRO A 28 -6.15 10.61 0.50
C PRO A 28 -6.41 10.40 1.98
N ALA A 29 -5.40 10.65 2.83
CA ALA A 29 -5.55 10.54 4.29
C ALA A 29 -6.50 11.59 4.87
N ILE A 30 -6.51 12.82 4.32
CA ILE A 30 -7.45 13.88 4.73
C ILE A 30 -8.88 13.54 4.30
N VAL A 31 -9.08 13.04 3.08
CA VAL A 31 -10.42 12.78 2.53
C VAL A 31 -11.07 11.55 3.18
N SER A 32 -10.26 10.52 3.47
CA SER A 32 -10.73 9.26 4.06
C SER A 32 -9.93 8.91 5.33
N PRO A 33 -10.07 9.69 6.43
CA PRO A 33 -9.24 9.51 7.61
C PRO A 33 -9.53 8.19 8.35
N TYR A 34 -10.75 7.67 8.24
CA TYR A 34 -11.09 6.34 8.77
C TYR A 34 -10.39 5.22 7.99
N GLU A 35 -10.43 5.26 6.65
CA GLU A 35 -9.79 4.27 5.78
C GLU A 35 -8.25 4.37 5.80
N ALA A 36 -7.71 5.51 6.22
CA ALA A 36 -6.29 5.68 6.50
C ALA A 36 -5.89 5.17 7.91
N GLY A 37 -6.85 4.71 8.73
CA GLY A 37 -6.62 4.25 10.10
C GLY A 37 -6.32 5.38 11.10
N ILE A 38 -6.58 6.64 10.74
CA ILE A 38 -6.36 7.81 11.61
C ILE A 38 -7.48 7.97 12.62
N LEU A 39 -8.72 7.65 12.23
CA LEU A 39 -9.89 7.70 13.10
C LEU A 39 -10.43 6.29 13.36
N ASP A 40 -10.88 6.04 14.59
CA ASP A 40 -11.57 4.80 14.96
C ASP A 40 -13.00 4.71 14.39
N LYS A 41 -13.59 5.83 13.95
CA LYS A 41 -14.95 5.89 13.41
C LYS A 41 -15.06 6.81 12.19
N LYS A 42 -15.99 6.46 11.29
CA LYS A 42 -16.25 7.25 10.09
C LYS A 42 -16.82 8.64 10.44
N PRO A 43 -16.26 9.74 9.90
CA PRO A 43 -16.80 11.08 10.12
C PRO A 43 -18.20 11.26 9.52
N LEU A 44 -18.97 12.23 10.04
CA LEU A 44 -20.28 12.54 9.49
C LEU A 44 -20.18 13.07 8.04
N PRO A 45 -21.19 12.88 7.18
CA PRO A 45 -21.15 13.32 5.78
C PRO A 45 -20.83 14.81 5.59
N ARG A 46 -21.27 15.66 6.54
CA ARG A 46 -20.95 17.09 6.54
C ARG A 46 -19.45 17.35 6.71
N ILE A 47 -18.80 16.60 7.60
CA ILE A 47 -17.36 16.71 7.87
C ILE A 47 -16.57 16.13 6.69
N GLU A 48 -16.99 15.00 6.13
CA GLU A 48 -16.38 14.43 4.91
C GLU A 48 -16.37 15.41 3.74
N ARG A 49 -17.49 16.12 3.53
CA ARG A 49 -17.56 17.18 2.52
C ARG A 49 -16.59 18.32 2.82
N GLY A 50 -16.47 18.74 4.07
CA GLY A 50 -15.49 19.75 4.49
C GLY A 50 -14.05 19.31 4.23
N LEU A 51 -13.70 18.08 4.62
CA LEU A 51 -12.38 17.48 4.37
C LEU A 51 -12.05 17.41 2.87
N LYS A 52 -13.03 17.07 2.02
CA LYS A 52 -12.87 17.08 0.56
C LYS A 52 -12.62 18.48 -0.01
N LEU A 53 -13.27 19.51 0.52
CA LEU A 53 -13.03 20.88 0.08
C LEU A 53 -11.66 21.38 0.56
N MET A 54 -11.28 21.06 1.79
CA MET A 54 -9.95 21.38 2.31
C MET A 54 -8.83 20.70 1.50
N SER A 55 -8.97 19.41 1.16
CA SER A 55 -7.98 18.73 0.34
C SER A 55 -7.84 19.33 -1.06
N LYS A 56 -8.94 19.81 -1.67
CA LYS A 56 -8.88 20.58 -2.91
C LYS A 56 -8.09 21.88 -2.76
N ILE A 57 -8.33 22.65 -1.69
CA ILE A 57 -7.59 23.89 -1.41
C ILE A 57 -6.10 23.60 -1.24
N LEU A 58 -5.76 22.61 -0.42
CA LEU A 58 -4.37 22.17 -0.20
C LEU A 58 -3.71 21.70 -1.50
N GLN A 59 -4.43 20.96 -2.36
CA GLN A 59 -3.92 20.54 -3.66
C GLN A 59 -3.66 21.74 -4.57
N SER A 60 -4.54 22.75 -4.56
CA SER A 60 -4.37 23.98 -5.33
C SER A 60 -3.10 24.72 -4.91
N ILE A 61 -2.86 24.81 -3.59
CA ILE A 61 -1.63 25.37 -3.01
C ILE A 61 -0.42 24.58 -3.48
N ALA A 62 -0.43 23.25 -3.33
CA ALA A 62 0.68 22.38 -3.70
C ALA A 62 0.99 22.40 -5.21
N ASN A 63 -0.03 22.59 -6.04
CA ASN A 63 0.11 22.70 -7.50
C ASN A 63 0.53 24.09 -7.97
N HIS A 64 0.53 25.10 -7.09
CA HIS A 64 0.73 26.50 -7.47
C HIS A 64 -0.27 27.00 -8.53
N VAL A 65 -1.53 26.57 -8.44
CA VAL A 65 -2.60 26.92 -9.39
C VAL A 65 -3.80 27.49 -8.63
N LEU A 66 -4.47 28.48 -9.22
CA LEU A 66 -5.70 29.06 -8.69
C LEU A 66 -6.94 28.37 -9.28
N PHE A 67 -8.06 28.44 -8.55
CA PHE A 67 -9.34 27.94 -9.03
C PHE A 67 -9.90 28.85 -10.13
N THR A 68 -10.06 28.30 -11.33
CA THR A 68 -10.66 28.98 -12.48
C THR A 68 -11.98 28.36 -12.93
N LYS A 69 -12.10 27.02 -12.84
CA LYS A 69 -13.26 26.25 -13.32
C LYS A 69 -14.42 26.19 -12.31
N GLU A 70 -14.12 26.11 -11.02
CA GLU A 70 -15.13 25.94 -9.96
C GLU A 70 -15.43 27.31 -9.32
N GLU A 71 -16.55 27.94 -9.68
CA GLU A 71 -16.91 29.29 -9.18
C GLU A 71 -17.00 29.35 -7.66
N HIS A 72 -17.59 28.34 -7.02
CA HIS A 72 -17.70 28.24 -5.56
C HIS A 72 -16.35 28.08 -4.85
N MET A 73 -15.26 27.76 -5.58
CA MET A 73 -13.91 27.68 -5.02
C MET A 73 -13.11 28.98 -5.21
N ARG A 74 -13.56 29.89 -6.09
CA ARG A 74 -12.87 31.17 -6.35
C ARG A 74 -12.69 32.06 -5.11
N PRO A 75 -13.64 32.13 -4.15
CA PRO A 75 -13.43 32.91 -2.92
C PRO A 75 -12.20 32.49 -2.10
N PHE A 76 -11.68 31.28 -2.29
CA PHE A 76 -10.49 30.80 -1.60
C PHE A 76 -9.18 31.17 -2.32
N ASN A 77 -9.23 31.78 -3.51
CA ASN A 77 -8.03 32.08 -4.30
C ASN A 77 -7.04 33.00 -3.58
N ASP A 78 -7.53 33.97 -2.80
CA ASP A 78 -6.66 34.87 -2.04
C ASP A 78 -5.88 34.11 -0.96
N PHE A 79 -6.55 33.17 -0.28
CA PHE A 79 -5.92 32.27 0.69
C PHE A 79 -4.94 31.31 0.01
N VAL A 80 -5.31 30.72 -1.13
CA VAL A 80 -4.43 29.82 -1.88
C VAL A 80 -3.15 30.55 -2.31
N LYS A 81 -3.30 31.77 -2.87
CA LYS A 81 -2.19 32.57 -3.38
C LYS A 81 -1.22 32.99 -2.28
N SER A 82 -1.73 33.38 -1.10
CA SER A 82 -0.89 33.78 0.02
C SER A 82 -0.04 32.64 0.60
N ASN A 83 -0.43 31.39 0.35
CA ASN A 83 0.26 30.20 0.88
C ASN A 83 1.19 29.50 -0.12
N PHE A 84 1.28 29.97 -1.37
CA PHE A 84 2.17 29.37 -2.37
C PHE A 84 3.62 29.34 -1.91
N ASP A 85 4.17 30.47 -1.46
CA ASP A 85 5.58 30.53 -1.06
C ASP A 85 5.87 29.68 0.18
N SER A 86 4.93 29.59 1.11
CA SER A 86 5.04 28.73 2.30
C SER A 86 5.11 27.25 1.91
N ALA A 87 4.23 26.80 1.01
CA ALA A 87 4.27 25.43 0.50
C ALA A 87 5.55 25.13 -0.26
N ARG A 88 6.03 26.07 -1.09
CA ARG A 88 7.30 25.94 -1.79
C ARG A 88 8.49 25.77 -0.84
N ARG A 89 8.54 26.56 0.24
CA ARG A 89 9.59 26.43 1.28
C ARG A 89 9.53 25.07 1.97
N PHE A 90 8.33 24.63 2.34
CA PHE A 90 8.14 23.30 2.91
C PHE A 90 8.62 22.19 1.94
N PHE A 91 8.33 22.30 0.65
CA PHE A 91 8.80 21.33 -0.35
C PHE A 91 10.31 21.34 -0.55
N LEU A 92 10.96 22.49 -0.39
CA LEU A 92 12.42 22.58 -0.44
C LEU A 92 13.03 21.86 0.76
N ASP A 93 12.51 22.11 1.96
CA ASP A 93 13.00 21.54 3.21
C ASP A 93 12.97 20.00 3.22
N ILE A 94 11.81 19.42 2.86
CA ILE A 94 11.66 17.96 2.77
C ILE A 94 12.50 17.33 1.64
N ALA A 95 12.91 18.12 0.65
CA ALA A 95 13.71 17.64 -0.48
C ALA A 95 15.22 17.79 -0.26
N SER A 96 15.65 18.65 0.68
CA SER A 96 17.06 18.88 1.02
C SER A 96 17.66 17.85 1.97
N ASP A 97 16.84 17.15 2.76
CA ASP A 97 17.29 16.13 3.71
C ASP A 97 17.59 14.77 3.04
N SER A 98 18.51 14.76 2.08
CA SER A 98 19.18 13.52 1.68
C SER A 98 20.64 13.57 2.12
N PRO A 99 21.01 12.99 3.28
CA PRO A 99 22.39 12.54 3.42
C PRO A 99 22.69 11.57 2.27
N PRO A 100 23.88 11.63 1.63
CA PRO A 100 24.28 10.61 0.67
C PRO A 100 24.20 9.26 1.37
N SER A 101 23.26 8.42 0.91
CA SER A 101 22.90 7.18 1.57
C SER A 101 23.93 6.09 1.29
N ASP A 102 25.16 6.28 1.73
CA ASP A 102 26.21 5.25 1.66
C ASP A 102 26.18 4.30 2.88
N SER A 103 25.14 4.37 3.72
CA SER A 103 25.01 3.50 4.91
C SER A 103 23.56 3.19 5.31
N VAL A 104 22.66 3.00 4.35
CA VAL A 104 21.36 2.39 4.67
C VAL A 104 21.58 0.88 4.75
N ASN A 105 21.99 0.42 5.94
CA ASN A 105 21.69 -0.93 6.39
C ASN A 105 20.16 -1.05 6.43
N HIS A 106 19.53 -1.36 5.30
CA HIS A 106 18.11 -1.66 5.25
C HIS A 106 17.86 -2.79 6.25
N SER A 107 17.18 -2.47 7.35
CA SER A 107 16.70 -3.51 8.24
C SER A 107 15.81 -4.44 7.40
N LEU A 108 16.28 -5.66 7.15
CA LEU A 108 15.51 -6.69 6.44
C LEU A 108 14.24 -7.10 7.21
N SER A 109 13.95 -6.45 8.34
CA SER A 109 12.76 -6.64 9.18
C SER A 109 11.42 -6.40 8.47
N PHE A 110 11.40 -5.78 7.28
CA PHE A 110 10.19 -5.65 6.47
C PHE A 110 9.92 -6.87 5.56
N ILE A 111 10.91 -7.75 5.40
CA ILE A 111 10.77 -8.97 4.61
C ILE A 111 10.15 -10.04 5.50
N SER A 112 8.82 -10.05 5.59
CA SER A 112 8.10 -11.17 6.20
C SER A 112 8.23 -12.42 5.32
N ASP A 113 8.26 -13.61 5.93
CA ASP A 113 8.29 -14.89 5.20
C ASP A 113 7.11 -15.02 4.22
N GLY A 114 5.97 -14.40 4.53
CA GLY A 114 4.82 -14.31 3.63
C GLY A 114 5.11 -13.52 2.35
N ASN A 115 5.84 -12.41 2.44
CA ASN A 115 6.25 -11.61 1.28
C ASN A 115 7.27 -12.37 0.42
N VAL A 116 8.19 -13.11 1.04
CA VAL A 116 9.16 -13.96 0.32
C VAL A 116 8.43 -15.08 -0.43
N LEU A 117 7.46 -15.74 0.20
CA LEU A 117 6.68 -16.79 -0.43
C LEU A 117 5.82 -16.26 -1.59
N ALA A 118 5.19 -15.10 -1.41
CA ALA A 118 4.42 -14.43 -2.46
C ALA A 118 5.31 -14.07 -3.66
N LEU A 119 6.50 -13.52 -3.39
CA LEU A 119 7.49 -13.22 -4.42
C LEU A 119 7.94 -14.50 -5.14
N HIS A 120 8.24 -15.56 -4.40
CA HIS A 120 8.63 -16.86 -4.96
C HIS A 120 7.54 -17.40 -5.90
N ARG A 121 6.27 -17.39 -5.47
CA ARG A 121 5.12 -17.79 -6.31
C ARG A 121 4.99 -16.94 -7.57
N LEU A 122 5.11 -15.62 -7.43
CA LEU A 122 4.98 -14.70 -8.56
C LEU A 122 6.09 -14.96 -9.60
N LEU A 123 7.33 -15.12 -9.15
CA LEU A 123 8.47 -15.40 -10.02
C LEU A 123 8.37 -16.78 -10.68
N TRP A 124 8.03 -17.82 -9.91
CA TRP A 124 7.87 -19.18 -10.43
C TRP A 124 6.80 -19.26 -11.52
N ASN A 125 5.64 -18.63 -11.30
CA ASN A 125 4.51 -18.69 -12.25
C ASN A 125 4.75 -17.87 -13.53
N ASN A 126 5.60 -16.84 -13.48
CA ASN A 126 5.83 -15.94 -14.61
C ASN A 126 7.19 -16.13 -15.28
N GLN A 127 8.04 -17.05 -14.80
CA GLN A 127 9.41 -17.20 -15.28
C GLN A 127 9.50 -17.43 -16.80
N GLU A 128 8.61 -18.22 -17.39
CA GLU A 128 8.62 -18.48 -18.83
C GLU A 128 8.33 -17.23 -19.66
N ARG A 129 7.33 -16.43 -19.25
CA ARG A 129 6.96 -15.18 -19.94
C ARG A 129 8.08 -14.14 -19.85
N ILE A 130 8.71 -14.03 -18.68
CA ILE A 130 9.87 -13.16 -18.46
C ILE A 130 11.04 -13.60 -19.35
N GLY A 131 11.32 -14.91 -19.40
CA GLY A 131 12.36 -15.49 -20.25
C GLY A 131 12.13 -15.27 -21.75
N GLN A 132 10.88 -15.41 -22.21
CA GLN A 132 10.49 -15.14 -23.60
C GLN A 132 10.67 -13.65 -23.95
N TYR A 133 10.23 -12.73 -23.07
CA TYR A 133 10.40 -11.29 -23.27
C TYR A 133 11.88 -10.87 -23.34
N LEU A 134 12.71 -11.40 -22.45
CA LEU A 134 14.16 -11.16 -22.45
C LEU A 134 14.88 -11.83 -23.64
N SER A 135 14.22 -12.76 -24.34
CA SER A 135 14.71 -13.41 -25.55
C SER A 135 14.34 -12.70 -26.83
N SER A 136 13.18 -12.05 -26.88
CA SER A 136 12.70 -11.35 -28.05
C SER A 136 13.35 -9.97 -28.24
N ASN A 137 13.87 -9.34 -27.19
CA ASN A 137 14.38 -7.97 -27.26
C ASN A 137 15.92 -7.91 -27.38
N ARG A 138 16.42 -7.43 -28.54
CA ARG A 138 17.87 -7.43 -28.88
C ARG A 138 18.71 -6.48 -28.01
N ASP A 139 18.13 -5.38 -27.54
CA ASP A 139 18.87 -4.33 -26.79
C ASP A 139 19.06 -4.63 -25.29
N HIS A 140 18.29 -5.57 -24.73
CA HIS A 140 18.35 -5.90 -23.29
C HIS A 140 19.19 -7.15 -22.97
N LYS A 141 19.82 -7.77 -23.98
CA LYS A 141 20.58 -9.03 -23.84
C LYS A 141 21.68 -8.98 -22.78
N ALA A 142 22.26 -7.81 -22.50
CA ALA A 142 23.36 -7.69 -21.54
C ALA A 142 22.91 -7.44 -20.09
N VAL A 143 21.81 -6.70 -19.87
CA VAL A 143 21.46 -6.19 -18.53
C VAL A 143 20.39 -7.04 -17.84
N GLY A 144 19.43 -7.60 -18.58
CA GLY A 144 18.33 -8.38 -17.99
C GLY A 144 18.56 -9.89 -17.96
N ARG A 145 19.36 -10.42 -18.90
CA ARG A 145 19.48 -11.87 -19.11
C ARG A 145 20.33 -12.58 -18.06
N ARG A 146 21.53 -12.07 -17.76
CA ARG A 146 22.41 -12.67 -16.75
C ARG A 146 21.78 -12.72 -15.35
N PRO A 147 21.09 -11.67 -14.85
CA PRO A 147 20.36 -11.75 -13.59
C PRO A 147 19.18 -12.73 -13.66
N PHE A 148 18.46 -12.79 -14.80
CA PHE A 148 17.36 -13.72 -15.00
C PHE A 148 17.83 -15.18 -15.00
N ASP A 149 18.93 -15.52 -15.67
CA ASP A 149 19.45 -16.89 -15.70
C ASP A 149 19.87 -17.36 -14.30
N LYS A 150 20.49 -16.48 -13.50
CA LYS A 150 20.79 -16.74 -12.08
C LYS A 150 19.51 -16.97 -11.27
N MET A 151 18.50 -16.12 -11.45
CA MET A 151 17.21 -16.27 -10.78
C MET A 151 16.50 -17.57 -11.18
N ALA A 152 16.45 -17.91 -12.47
CA ALA A 152 15.86 -19.14 -12.98
C ALA A 152 16.57 -20.38 -12.41
N THR A 153 17.90 -20.32 -12.31
CA THR A 153 18.70 -21.37 -11.66
C THR A 153 18.31 -21.50 -10.19
N LEU A 154 18.22 -20.39 -9.44
CA LEU A 154 17.80 -20.41 -8.04
C LEU A 154 16.38 -20.95 -7.85
N LEU A 155 15.44 -20.55 -8.70
CA LEU A 155 14.07 -21.07 -8.70
C LEU A 155 14.06 -22.58 -8.98
N ALA A 156 14.85 -23.06 -9.93
CA ALA A 156 14.96 -24.49 -10.21
C ALA A 156 15.51 -25.28 -9.02
N TYR A 157 16.48 -24.72 -8.28
CA TYR A 157 16.97 -25.33 -7.03
C TYR A 157 15.95 -25.31 -5.89
N LEU A 158 15.17 -24.24 -5.78
CA LEU A 158 14.13 -24.09 -4.75
C LEU A 158 12.88 -24.94 -5.05
N GLY A 159 12.67 -25.30 -6.32
CA GLY A 159 11.51 -26.06 -6.77
C GLY A 159 10.22 -25.23 -6.73
N PRO A 160 9.08 -25.84 -7.12
CA PRO A 160 7.79 -25.17 -7.02
C PRO A 160 7.53 -24.78 -5.56
N PRO A 161 7.02 -23.56 -5.30
CA PRO A 161 6.75 -23.08 -3.95
C PRO A 161 5.85 -24.07 -3.23
N GLU A 162 6.28 -24.58 -2.05
CA GLU A 162 5.55 -25.61 -1.31
C GLU A 162 4.06 -25.26 -1.19
N HIS A 163 3.22 -26.19 -1.62
CA HIS A 163 1.79 -26.21 -1.30
C HIS A 163 1.61 -26.54 0.18
N LYS A 164 2.03 -25.64 1.08
CA LYS A 164 1.25 -25.52 2.31
C LYS A 164 -0.16 -25.19 1.82
N PRO A 165 -1.18 -26.02 2.13
CA PRO A 165 -2.54 -25.65 1.80
C PRO A 165 -2.70 -24.27 2.38
N VAL A 166 -3.02 -23.35 1.49
CA VAL A 166 -3.44 -22.02 1.83
C VAL A 166 -4.77 -22.22 2.55
N ALA A 167 -4.71 -22.67 3.80
CA ALA A 167 -5.73 -22.33 4.76
C ALA A 167 -5.63 -20.81 4.85
N ASP A 168 -6.52 -20.17 4.09
CA ASP A 168 -7.00 -18.81 4.32
C ASP A 168 -6.11 -17.64 3.85
N THR A 169 -5.34 -17.80 2.78
CA THR A 169 -5.05 -16.65 1.89
C THR A 169 -6.15 -16.54 0.83
N HIS A 170 -7.41 -16.65 1.27
CA HIS A 170 -8.50 -16.05 0.55
C HIS A 170 -8.28 -14.55 0.67
N TRP A 171 -7.86 -13.93 -0.43
CA TRP A 171 -7.96 -12.51 -0.70
C TRP A 171 -8.50 -11.69 0.48
N SER A 172 -7.59 -11.09 1.25
CA SER A 172 -7.82 -9.87 2.02
C SER A 172 -8.11 -8.69 1.06
N SER A 173 -8.98 -8.93 0.07
CA SER A 173 -9.65 -7.92 -0.73
C SER A 173 -10.87 -7.41 0.04
N LEU A 174 -10.64 -7.01 1.28
CA LEU A 174 -11.45 -6.04 2.00
C LEU A 174 -10.44 -5.23 2.78
N ASN A 175 -10.13 -4.05 2.23
CA ASN A 175 -9.66 -2.93 3.03
C ASN A 175 -10.55 -2.83 4.28
N LEU A 176 -10.07 -3.32 5.41
CA LEU A 176 -10.62 -2.96 6.70
C LEU A 176 -9.46 -2.70 7.64
N THR A 177 -9.15 -1.42 7.70
CA THR A 177 -8.36 -0.75 8.72
C THR A 177 -8.66 -1.27 10.12
N SER A 178 -7.74 -2.04 10.69
CA SER A 178 -7.56 -2.08 12.13
C SER A 178 -6.23 -2.73 12.44
N SER A 179 -5.21 -1.92 12.67
CA SER A 179 -3.97 -2.35 13.32
C SER A 179 -4.24 -3.11 14.62
N LYS A 180 -5.38 -2.85 15.29
CA LYS A 180 -5.82 -3.58 16.50
C LYS A 180 -6.17 -5.04 16.23
N PHE A 181 -6.66 -5.41 15.04
CA PHE A 181 -6.97 -6.81 14.72
C PHE A 181 -5.71 -7.61 14.42
N GLU A 182 -4.79 -7.05 13.62
CA GLU A 182 -3.46 -7.66 13.43
C GLU A 182 -2.71 -7.76 14.75
N GLU A 183 -2.74 -6.71 15.58
CA GLU A 183 -2.12 -6.71 16.90
C GLU A 183 -2.78 -7.72 17.84
N PHE A 184 -4.11 -7.88 17.80
CA PHE A 184 -4.83 -8.93 18.54
C PHE A 184 -4.42 -10.33 18.08
N MET A 185 -4.39 -10.58 16.77
CA MET A 185 -3.97 -11.87 16.20
C MET A 185 -2.49 -12.18 16.42
N THR A 186 -1.65 -11.15 16.50
CA THR A 186 -0.21 -11.29 16.77
C THR A 186 0.06 -11.51 18.26
N ARG A 187 -0.64 -10.79 19.14
CA ARG A 187 -0.59 -11.03 20.61
C ARG A 187 -1.21 -12.37 20.98
N HIS A 188 -2.21 -12.82 20.23
CA HIS A 188 -2.81 -14.14 20.35
C HIS A 188 -2.36 -15.04 19.19
N GLN A 189 -1.06 -15.30 19.04
CA GLN A 189 -0.58 -16.43 18.23
C GLN A 189 -1.21 -17.74 18.75
N VAL A 190 -2.40 -18.09 18.24
CA VAL A 190 -3.23 -19.24 18.64
C VAL A 190 -2.69 -20.56 18.08
N HIS A 191 -1.45 -20.59 17.56
CA HIS A 191 -0.91 -21.81 16.96
C HIS A 191 -0.27 -22.81 17.92
N GLU A 192 -0.17 -22.54 19.21
CA GLU A 192 0.37 -23.52 20.17
C GLU A 192 -0.34 -23.54 21.54
N LYS A 193 -1.67 -23.62 21.54
CA LYS A 193 -2.37 -24.14 22.73
C LYS A 193 -3.14 -25.39 22.34
N GLU A 194 -2.78 -26.52 22.96
CA GLU A 194 -3.43 -27.82 22.79
C GLU A 194 -4.96 -27.75 22.96
N GLU A 195 -5.44 -26.79 23.75
CA GLU A 195 -6.86 -26.45 23.95
C GLU A 195 -7.61 -26.18 22.63
N PHE A 196 -6.99 -25.53 21.65
CA PHE A 196 -7.62 -25.23 20.36
C PHE A 196 -7.61 -26.42 19.38
N LYS A 197 -6.66 -27.36 19.52
CA LYS A 197 -6.70 -28.62 18.77
C LYS A 197 -7.90 -29.46 19.20
N ALA A 198 -8.20 -29.51 20.50
CA ALA A 198 -9.37 -30.18 21.04
C ALA A 198 -10.68 -29.54 20.54
N LEU A 199 -10.76 -28.20 20.48
CA LEU A 199 -11.92 -27.50 19.91
C LEU A 199 -12.10 -27.75 18.41
N LYS A 200 -10.99 -27.88 17.66
CA LYS A 200 -11.02 -28.13 16.21
C LYS A 200 -11.44 -29.56 15.87
N THR A 201 -11.05 -30.55 16.68
CA THR A 201 -11.53 -31.95 16.53
C THR A 201 -13.00 -32.14 16.90
N LEU A 202 -13.58 -31.21 17.67
CA LEU A 202 -15.00 -31.27 18.04
C LEU A 202 -15.97 -30.86 16.91
N ASN A 203 -15.49 -30.28 15.79
CA ASN A 203 -16.34 -29.84 14.66
C ASN A 203 -17.59 -29.01 15.07
N ILE A 204 -17.46 -28.24 16.14
CA ILE A 204 -18.58 -27.51 16.77
C ILE A 204 -18.93 -26.19 16.08
N PHE A 205 -18.02 -25.65 15.27
CA PHE A 205 -18.23 -24.42 14.49
C PHE A 205 -18.19 -24.75 13.00
N TYR A 206 -19.25 -24.40 12.30
CA TYR A 206 -19.34 -24.55 10.85
C TYR A 206 -19.74 -23.24 10.19
N GLN A 207 -18.99 -22.81 9.17
CA GLN A 207 -19.37 -21.66 8.37
C GLN A 207 -20.19 -22.15 7.17
N ALA A 208 -21.46 -21.74 7.09
CA ALA A 208 -22.32 -22.11 5.98
C ALA A 208 -23.13 -20.92 5.47
N GLY A 209 -23.06 -20.69 4.16
CA GLY A 209 -23.87 -19.68 3.49
C GLY A 209 -23.53 -18.24 3.86
N THR A 210 -24.36 -17.35 3.33
CA THR A 210 -24.24 -15.90 3.49
C THR A 210 -25.61 -15.34 3.90
N SER A 211 -25.59 -14.38 4.82
CA SER A 211 -26.78 -13.63 5.21
C SER A 211 -27.33 -12.83 4.02
N LYS A 212 -28.56 -12.33 4.12
CA LYS A 212 -29.19 -11.50 3.07
C LYS A 212 -28.40 -10.23 2.73
N THR A 213 -27.47 -9.82 3.60
CA THR A 213 -26.55 -8.68 3.41
C THR A 213 -25.14 -9.08 2.97
N GLY A 214 -24.92 -10.36 2.63
CA GLY A 214 -23.65 -10.87 2.10
C GLY A 214 -22.60 -11.28 3.15
N ASN A 215 -22.89 -11.11 4.44
CA ASN A 215 -21.95 -11.48 5.49
C ASN A 215 -21.95 -13.00 5.74
N PRO A 216 -20.78 -13.64 5.98
CA PRO A 216 -20.69 -15.06 6.31
C PRO A 216 -21.40 -15.39 7.63
N VAL A 217 -22.11 -16.51 7.67
CA VAL A 217 -22.85 -16.98 8.86
C VAL A 217 -22.13 -18.17 9.48
N PHE A 218 -21.92 -18.12 10.79
CA PHE A 218 -21.30 -19.18 11.58
C PHE A 218 -22.36 -19.89 12.42
N TYR A 219 -22.41 -21.22 12.30
CA TYR A 219 -23.26 -22.10 13.10
C TYR A 219 -22.43 -22.70 14.22
N TYR A 220 -22.96 -22.59 15.44
CA TYR A 220 -22.43 -23.27 16.61
C TYR A 220 -23.37 -24.41 16.98
N VAL A 221 -22.85 -25.64 16.98
CA VAL A 221 -23.61 -26.83 17.37
C VAL A 221 -23.20 -27.21 18.79
N ALA A 222 -24.00 -26.80 19.77
CA ALA A 222 -23.87 -27.28 21.14
C ALA A 222 -24.39 -28.72 21.22
N ARG A 223 -23.50 -29.71 21.35
CA ARG A 223 -23.89 -31.06 21.79
C ARG A 223 -23.95 -31.05 23.32
N ARG A 224 -25.07 -31.52 23.89
CA ARG A 224 -25.21 -31.80 25.32
C ARG A 224 -24.49 -33.09 25.68
#